data_AF-A0A831LYV9-F1
#
_entry.id   AF-A0A831LYV9-F1
#
_cell.length_a   1.000
_cell.length_b   1.000
_cell.length_c   1.000
_cell.angle_alpha   90.00
_cell.angle_beta   90.00
_cell.angle_gamma   90.00
#
_symmetry.space_group_name_H-M   'P 1'
#
loop_
_entity.id
_entity.type
_entity.pdbx_description
1 polymer ?
#
loop_
_entity_poly.entity_id
_entity_poly.type
_entity_poly.pdbx_seq_one_letter_code
_entity_poly.pdbx_strand_id
1 'polypeptide(L)'
;MLSLRRMDVSEVWPFVKLAAVVVLGGVAFWVLRRVRSGWVRIPARLLAAGTTTISFLVLVLFAVTEQGCSMRAPALWSPDGGHLALVRWGMQGALGADGAIVRVRPRGGWSSEIVFRGAGWAGSAPALRWLDDTRLEIRYWDERVYEHRCGERVEGVEIVCVRPAPTSS
;
A
#
# COMPACT_ATOMS: atom_id res chain seq x y z
N MET A 1 -14.87 20.11 4.55
CA MET A 1 -15.34 19.03 3.66
C MET A 1 -14.13 18.22 3.22
N LEU A 2 -13.95 17.02 3.79
CA LEU A 2 -12.84 16.12 3.44
C LEU A 2 -13.06 15.63 2.01
N SER A 3 -12.21 16.07 1.09
CA SER A 3 -12.24 15.69 -0.32
C SER A 3 -11.88 14.20 -0.46
N LEU A 4 -12.91 13.35 -0.46
CA LEU A 4 -12.83 11.92 -0.78
C LEU A 4 -12.19 11.64 -2.16
N ARG A 5 -12.04 12.66 -3.01
CA ARG A 5 -11.38 12.58 -4.33
C ARG A 5 -9.87 12.33 -4.31
N ARG A 6 -9.21 12.30 -3.15
CA ARG A 6 -7.77 12.02 -3.05
C ARG A 6 -7.42 10.60 -2.58
N MET A 7 -8.38 9.79 -2.15
CA MET A 7 -8.09 8.43 -1.70
C MET A 7 -8.04 7.48 -2.89
N ASP A 8 -6.84 6.95 -3.17
CA ASP A 8 -6.68 5.84 -4.09
C ASP A 8 -7.35 4.58 -3.51
N VAL A 9 -8.28 3.99 -4.26
CA VAL A 9 -9.02 2.79 -3.83
C VAL A 9 -8.05 1.64 -3.51
N SER A 10 -6.91 1.59 -4.21
CA SER A 10 -5.84 0.61 -3.98
C SER A 10 -5.16 0.75 -2.61
N GLU A 11 -5.25 1.91 -1.95
CA GLU A 11 -4.78 2.10 -0.57
C GLU A 11 -5.78 1.58 0.47
N VAL A 12 -7.08 1.59 0.14
CA VAL A 12 -8.16 1.20 1.07
C VAL A 12 -8.39 -0.31 1.05
N TRP A 13 -8.00 -0.99 -0.02
CA TRP A 13 -8.20 -2.43 -0.22
C TRP A 13 -7.71 -3.34 0.93
N PRO A 14 -6.52 -3.14 1.53
CA PRO A 14 -6.09 -3.93 2.69
C PRO A 14 -7.01 -3.75 3.90
N PHE A 15 -7.49 -2.52 4.15
CA PHE A 15 -8.42 -2.23 5.24
C PHE A 15 -9.78 -2.89 5.02
N VAL A 16 -10.27 -2.90 3.77
CA VAL A 16 -11.53 -3.58 3.42
C VAL A 16 -11.45 -5.08 3.70
N LYS A 17 -10.33 -5.73 3.35
CA LYS A 17 -10.12 -7.17 3.64
C LYS A 17 -10.14 -7.45 5.14
N LEU A 18 -9.42 -6.66 5.94
CA LEU A 18 -9.39 -6.84 7.39
C LEU A 18 -10.76 -6.53 8.04
N ALA A 19 -11.45 -5.49 7.58
CA ALA A 19 -12.79 -5.14 8.06
C ALA A 19 -13.80 -6.26 7.75
N ALA A 20 -13.72 -6.89 6.58
CA ALA A 20 -14.57 -8.02 6.22
C ALA A 20 -14.39 -9.20 7.20
N VAL A 21 -13.15 -9.50 7.63
CA VAL A 21 -12.88 -10.54 8.64
C VAL A 21 -13.54 -10.21 9.98
N VAL A 22 -13.47 -8.95 10.43
CA VAL A 22 -14.13 -8.51 11.67
C VAL A 22 -15.66 -8.64 11.58
N VAL A 23 -16.25 -8.21 10.46
CA VAL A 23 -17.70 -8.31 10.23
C VAL A 23 -18.15 -9.78 10.20
N LEU A 24 -17.44 -10.65 9.47
CA LEU A 24 -17.76 -12.08 9.41
C LEU A 24 -17.63 -12.75 10.78
N GLY A 25 -16.61 -12.40 11.56
CA GLY A 25 -16.46 -12.87 12.94
C GLY A 25 -17.61 -12.41 13.85
N GLY A 26 -18.06 -11.15 13.69
CA GLY A 26 -19.22 -10.62 14.41
C GLY A 26 -20.53 -11.33 14.04
N VAL A 27 -20.75 -11.59 12.76
CA VAL A 27 -21.91 -12.37 12.27
C VAL A 27 -21.87 -13.80 12.81
N ALA A 28 -20.70 -14.46 12.76
CA ALA A 28 -20.52 -15.80 13.32
C ALA A 28 -20.83 -15.83 14.83
N PHE A 29 -20.36 -14.83 15.59
CA PHE A 29 -20.68 -14.68 17.01
C PHE A 29 -22.20 -14.50 17.24
N TRP A 30 -22.86 -13.71 16.41
CA TRP A 30 -24.31 -13.47 16.50
C TRP A 30 -25.12 -14.73 16.18
N VAL A 31 -24.72 -15.49 15.17
CA VAL A 31 -25.33 -16.79 14.82
C VAL A 31 -25.12 -17.81 15.94
N LEU A 32 -23.90 -17.88 16.50
CA LEU A 32 -23.57 -18.75 17.64
C LEU A 32 -24.35 -18.39 18.91
N ARG A 33 -24.82 -17.15 19.06
CA ARG A 33 -25.70 -16.77 20.18
C ARG A 33 -27.07 -17.47 20.12
N ARG A 34 -27.57 -17.85 18.94
CA ARG A 34 -28.84 -18.59 18.75
C ARG A 34 -28.73 -20.09 19.01
N VAL A 35 -27.52 -20.64 19.13
CA VAL A 35 -27.33 -22.08 19.38
C VAL A 35 -27.74 -22.45 20.81
N ARG A 36 -28.65 -23.41 20.93
CA ARG A 36 -29.33 -23.78 22.17
C ARG A 36 -28.54 -24.76 23.06
N SER A 37 -27.51 -25.42 22.50
CA SER A 37 -26.67 -26.40 23.21
C SER A 37 -25.67 -25.73 24.14
N GLY A 38 -25.82 -25.94 25.45
CA GLY A 38 -24.99 -25.30 26.49
C GLY A 38 -23.51 -25.69 26.46
N TRP A 39 -23.20 -26.93 26.09
CA TRP A 39 -21.83 -27.47 26.07
C TRP A 39 -20.95 -26.87 24.97
N VAL A 40 -21.55 -26.56 23.82
CA VAL A 40 -20.83 -25.96 22.68
C VAL A 40 -20.81 -24.44 22.77
N ARG A 41 -21.77 -23.85 23.50
CA ARG A 41 -22.02 -22.41 23.54
C ARG A 41 -20.91 -21.61 24.21
N ILE A 42 -20.33 -22.09 25.31
CA ILE A 42 -19.28 -21.36 26.04
C ILE A 42 -17.95 -21.34 25.24
N PRO A 43 -17.39 -22.49 24.80
CA PRO A 43 -16.13 -22.49 24.04
C PRO A 43 -16.25 -21.77 22.70
N ALA A 44 -17.37 -21.94 21.97
CA ALA A 44 -17.58 -21.25 20.70
C ALA A 44 -17.70 -19.73 20.85
N ARG A 45 -18.30 -19.24 21.94
CA ARG A 45 -18.37 -17.79 22.23
C ARG A 45 -17.01 -17.21 22.60
N LEU A 46 -16.20 -17.93 23.37
CA LEU A 46 -14.85 -17.49 23.73
C LEU A 46 -13.94 -17.43 22.49
N LEU A 47 -14.00 -18.45 21.63
CA LEU A 47 -13.24 -18.45 20.36
C LEU A 47 -13.69 -17.32 19.43
N ALA A 48 -14.99 -17.12 19.25
CA ALA A 48 -15.50 -16.06 18.39
C ALA A 48 -15.23 -14.65 18.95
N ALA A 49 -15.37 -14.44 20.26
CA ALA A 49 -15.01 -13.17 20.91
C ALA A 49 -13.49 -12.91 20.86
N GLY A 50 -12.68 -13.94 21.11
CA GLY A 50 -11.22 -13.85 21.04
C GLY A 50 -10.74 -13.51 19.63
N THR A 51 -11.20 -14.26 18.62
CA THR A 51 -10.83 -14.01 17.22
C THR A 51 -11.25 -12.62 16.76
N THR A 52 -12.48 -12.19 17.03
CA THR A 52 -12.93 -10.82 16.68
C THR A 52 -12.12 -9.73 17.38
N THR A 53 -11.82 -9.90 18.67
CA THR A 53 -11.03 -8.92 19.43
C THR A 53 -9.59 -8.85 18.93
N ILE A 54 -8.96 -9.99 18.68
CA ILE A 54 -7.60 -10.05 18.11
C ILE A 54 -7.58 -9.43 16.71
N SER A 55 -8.52 -9.79 15.83
CA SER A 55 -8.62 -9.21 14.49
C SER A 55 -8.82 -7.69 14.53
N PHE A 56 -9.65 -7.20 15.46
CA PHE A 56 -9.85 -5.76 15.65
C PHE A 56 -8.58 -5.06 16.14
N LEU A 57 -7.90 -5.62 17.14
CA LEU A 57 -6.63 -5.09 17.65
C LEU A 57 -5.55 -5.04 16.56
N VAL A 58 -5.44 -6.10 15.76
CA VAL A 58 -4.52 -6.15 14.62
C VAL A 58 -4.88 -5.07 13.59
N LEU A 59 -6.16 -4.85 13.30
CA LEU A 59 -6.62 -3.80 12.38
C LEU A 59 -6.26 -2.40 12.90
N VAL A 60 -6.48 -2.13 14.19
CA VAL A 60 -6.11 -0.85 14.82
C VAL A 60 -4.60 -0.65 14.80
N LEU A 61 -3.82 -1.67 15.17
CA LEU A 61 -2.36 -1.61 15.14
C LEU A 61 -1.85 -1.35 13.72
N PHE A 62 -2.44 -2.03 12.73
CA PHE A 62 -2.11 -1.83 11.32
C PHE A 62 -2.45 -0.41 10.85
N ALA A 63 -3.60 0.13 11.23
CA ALA A 63 -3.98 1.51 10.89
C ALA A 63 -3.04 2.55 11.52
N VAL A 64 -2.66 2.37 12.79
CA VAL A 64 -1.75 3.26 13.50
C VAL A 64 -0.34 3.20 12.91
N THR A 65 0.17 2.00 12.60
CA THR A 65 1.50 1.82 12.00
C THR A 65 1.56 2.40 10.59
N GLU A 66 0.55 2.19 9.76
CA GLU A 66 0.48 2.79 8.43
C GLU A 66 0.40 4.32 8.49
N GLN A 67 -0.32 4.91 9.43
CA GLN A 67 -0.38 6.36 9.59
C GLN A 67 0.90 6.95 10.19
N GLY A 68 1.55 6.23 11.11
CA GLY A 68 2.76 6.71 11.80
C GLY A 68 4.05 6.55 11.00
N CYS A 69 4.14 5.53 10.14
CA CYS A 69 5.37 5.16 9.43
C CYS A 69 5.36 5.46 7.93
N SER A 70 4.22 5.87 7.35
CA SER A 70 4.20 6.25 5.93
C SER A 70 4.56 7.73 5.75
N MET A 71 5.83 8.01 5.46
CA MET A 71 6.14 9.28 4.82
C MET A 71 5.54 9.24 3.40
N ARG A 72 4.80 10.29 3.04
CA ARG A 72 4.30 10.50 1.67
C ARG A 72 5.14 11.57 1.03
N ALA A 73 5.85 11.22 -0.03
CA ALA A 73 6.49 12.26 -0.83
C ALA A 73 5.39 13.09 -1.53
N PRO A 74 5.66 14.37 -1.86
CA PRO A 74 4.74 15.13 -2.68
C PRO A 74 4.48 14.41 -4.01
N ALA A 75 3.22 14.40 -4.43
CA ALA A 75 2.83 13.78 -5.68
C ALA A 75 3.42 14.58 -6.86
N LEU A 76 3.96 13.88 -7.85
CA LEU A 76 4.63 14.47 -9.01
C LEU A 76 3.74 14.37 -10.24
N TRP A 77 3.26 15.51 -10.74
CA TRP A 77 2.44 15.58 -11.95
C TRP A 77 3.31 15.52 -13.20
N SER A 78 2.79 14.89 -14.25
CA SER A 78 3.34 15.03 -15.61
C SER A 78 3.21 16.48 -16.09
N PRO A 79 4.02 16.92 -17.07
CA PRO A 79 4.00 18.30 -17.57
C PRO A 79 2.62 18.73 -18.12
N ASP A 80 1.93 17.84 -18.84
CA ASP A 80 0.54 18.03 -19.28
C ASP A 80 -0.51 17.97 -18.13
N GLY A 81 -0.11 17.53 -16.94
CA GLY A 81 -0.99 17.31 -15.79
C GLY A 81 -1.97 16.14 -15.96
N GLY A 82 -1.77 15.30 -16.97
CA GLY A 82 -2.56 14.12 -17.32
C GLY A 82 -2.32 12.91 -16.43
N HIS A 83 -1.17 12.85 -15.76
CA HIS A 83 -0.76 11.72 -14.91
C HIS A 83 -0.14 12.18 -13.60
N LEU A 84 -0.23 11.30 -12.61
CA LEU A 84 0.27 11.51 -11.26
C LEU A 84 1.17 10.34 -10.86
N ALA A 85 2.42 10.64 -10.55
CA ALA A 85 3.33 9.70 -9.89
C ALA A 85 3.27 9.92 -8.37
N LEU A 86 3.02 8.85 -7.64
CA LEU A 86 2.88 8.81 -6.20
C LEU A 86 4.02 7.98 -5.62
N VAL A 87 4.73 8.52 -4.63
CA VAL A 87 5.76 7.78 -3.89
C VAL A 87 5.30 7.58 -2.46
N ARG A 88 5.32 6.31 -2.05
CA ARG A 88 5.06 5.92 -0.67
C ARG A 88 6.25 5.18 -0.11
N TRP A 89 6.52 5.49 1.14
CA TRP A 89 7.51 4.81 1.95
C TRP A 89 6.84 3.75 2.81
N GLY A 90 7.32 2.52 2.70
CA GLY A 90 6.95 1.42 3.58
C GLY A 90 8.15 1.02 4.42
N MET A 91 8.08 1.24 5.73
CA MET A 91 8.99 0.57 6.66
C MET A 91 8.58 -0.91 6.74
N GLN A 92 9.45 -1.83 6.32
CA GLN A 92 9.18 -3.27 6.44
C GLN A 92 9.42 -3.81 7.87
N GLY A 93 9.65 -2.93 8.85
CA GLY A 93 9.86 -3.31 10.24
C GLY A 93 11.14 -4.11 10.45
N ALA A 94 11.22 -4.88 11.54
CA ALA A 94 12.45 -5.56 12.00
C ALA A 94 13.01 -6.66 11.08
N LEU A 95 12.36 -6.99 9.95
CA LEU A 95 12.70 -8.13 9.09
C LEU A 95 12.99 -7.77 7.63
N GLY A 96 12.90 -6.49 7.24
CA GLY A 96 13.07 -6.08 5.84
C GLY A 96 13.70 -4.70 5.70
N ALA A 97 14.26 -4.42 4.51
CA ALA A 97 14.77 -3.10 4.19
C ALA A 97 13.61 -2.14 3.91
N ASP A 98 13.76 -0.88 4.31
CA ASP A 98 12.79 0.16 3.98
C ASP A 98 12.63 0.29 2.47
N GLY A 99 11.39 0.23 2.01
CA GLY A 99 11.04 0.16 0.60
C GLY A 99 10.33 1.41 0.12
N ALA A 100 10.67 1.85 -1.09
CA ALA A 100 9.89 2.83 -1.83
C ALA A 100 8.93 2.10 -2.78
N ILE A 101 7.67 2.53 -2.76
CA ILE A 101 6.62 2.09 -3.68
C ILE A 101 6.26 3.28 -4.54
N VAL A 102 6.45 3.15 -5.86
CA VAL A 102 6.04 4.14 -6.85
C VAL A 102 4.79 3.63 -7.55
N ARG A 103 3.79 4.49 -7.61
CA ARG A 103 2.52 4.22 -8.27
C ARG A 103 2.20 5.31 -9.28
N VAL A 104 1.57 4.94 -10.39
CA VAL A 104 1.12 5.88 -11.42
C VAL A 104 -0.40 5.85 -11.50
N ARG A 105 -0.99 7.02 -11.70
CA ARG A 105 -2.43 7.18 -11.84
C ARG A 105 -2.77 8.25 -12.89
N PRO A 106 -3.71 7.99 -13.81
CA PRO A 106 -4.21 9.01 -14.71
C PRO A 106 -5.05 10.07 -13.97
N ARG A 107 -5.13 11.29 -14.50
CA ARG A 107 -5.88 12.40 -13.92
C ARG A 107 -7.37 12.03 -13.83
N GLY A 108 -7.91 12.05 -12.61
CA GLY A 108 -9.29 11.65 -12.36
C GLY A 108 -9.51 10.14 -12.26
N GLY A 109 -8.46 9.33 -12.42
CA GLY A 109 -8.47 7.90 -12.10
C GLY A 109 -8.66 7.67 -10.60
N TRP A 110 -9.32 6.55 -10.26
CA TRP A 110 -9.66 6.18 -8.89
C TRP A 110 -8.72 5.12 -8.31
N SER A 111 -7.92 4.50 -9.17
CA SER A 111 -6.92 3.49 -8.85
C SER A 111 -5.57 3.87 -9.42
N SER A 112 -4.53 3.58 -8.67
CA SER A 112 -3.14 3.72 -9.10
C SER A 112 -2.50 2.34 -9.27
N GLU A 113 -1.71 2.17 -10.32
CA GLU A 113 -0.95 0.94 -10.56
C GLU A 113 0.46 1.02 -9.99
N ILE A 114 0.99 -0.11 -9.50
CA ILE A 114 2.37 -0.17 -8.98
C ILE A 114 3.31 -0.31 -10.17
N VAL A 115 4.23 0.66 -10.30
CA VAL A 115 5.23 0.66 -11.37
C VAL A 115 6.62 0.29 -10.86
N PHE A 116 6.87 0.49 -9.56
CA PHE A 116 8.12 0.12 -8.91
C PHE A 116 7.91 -0.14 -7.42
N ARG A 117 8.60 -1.15 -6.90
CA ARG A 117 8.75 -1.48 -5.49
C ARG A 117 10.16 -2.01 -5.27
N GLY A 118 10.95 -1.30 -4.48
CA GLY A 118 12.33 -1.69 -4.19
C GLY A 118 12.85 -1.00 -2.94
N ALA A 119 14.01 -1.42 -2.46
CA ALA A 119 14.69 -0.76 -1.36
C ALA A 119 15.12 0.66 -1.76
N GLY A 120 14.94 1.61 -0.82
CA GLY A 120 15.53 2.96 -0.93
C GLY A 120 16.94 2.97 -0.35
N TRP A 121 17.83 3.81 -0.87
CA TRP A 121 19.20 3.92 -0.35
C TRP A 121 19.19 4.65 1.00
N ALA A 122 19.69 4.05 2.08
CA ALA A 122 20.11 4.75 3.31
C ALA A 122 19.17 5.89 3.81
N GLY A 123 17.85 5.74 3.64
CA GLY A 123 16.86 6.77 3.98
C GLY A 123 16.51 7.80 2.89
N SER A 124 16.87 7.61 1.61
CA SER A 124 16.59 8.54 0.50
C SER A 124 15.84 7.90 -0.68
N ALA A 125 14.94 8.70 -1.27
CA ALA A 125 13.94 8.29 -2.26
C ALA A 125 14.54 7.83 -3.58
N PRO A 126 13.91 6.86 -4.29
CA PRO A 126 14.12 6.78 -5.72
C PRO A 126 13.80 8.16 -6.31
N ALA A 127 14.71 8.71 -7.11
CA ALA A 127 14.47 10.00 -7.73
C ALA A 127 13.52 9.79 -8.90
N LEU A 128 12.39 10.49 -8.84
CA LEU A 128 11.38 10.47 -9.90
C LEU A 128 11.47 11.73 -10.73
N ARG A 129 11.41 11.56 -12.04
CA ARG A 129 11.37 12.68 -12.99
C ARG A 129 10.54 12.31 -14.20
N TRP A 130 9.58 13.16 -14.56
CA TRP A 130 8.94 13.07 -15.86
C TRP A 130 9.93 13.54 -16.95
N LEU A 131 10.17 12.68 -17.93
CA LEU A 131 10.96 13.03 -19.12
C LEU A 131 10.11 13.81 -20.13
N ASP A 132 8.83 13.46 -20.19
CA ASP A 132 7.79 14.14 -20.94
C ASP A 132 6.42 13.76 -20.36
N ASP A 133 5.34 14.02 -21.10
CA ASP A 133 3.96 13.77 -20.72
C ASP A 133 3.64 12.28 -20.49
N THR A 134 4.41 11.37 -21.09
CA THR A 134 4.13 9.93 -21.06
C THR A 134 5.31 9.07 -20.62
N ARG A 135 6.46 9.63 -20.27
CA ARG A 135 7.64 8.89 -19.81
C ARG A 135 8.04 9.31 -18.41
N LEU A 136 8.01 8.35 -17.49
CA LEU A 136 8.43 8.53 -16.10
C LEU A 136 9.77 7.85 -15.87
N GLU A 137 10.81 8.63 -15.56
CA GLU A 137 12.10 8.11 -15.13
C GLU A 137 12.09 7.80 -13.62
N ILE A 138 12.45 6.57 -13.28
CA ILE A 138 12.67 6.08 -11.92
C ILE A 138 14.14 5.76 -11.76
N ARG A 139 14.85 6.60 -11.02
CA ARG A 139 16.24 6.35 -10.60
C ARG A 139 16.27 5.62 -9.28
N TYR A 140 16.89 4.45 -9.26
CA TYR A 140 17.07 3.64 -8.05
C TYR A 140 18.50 3.11 -7.95
N TRP A 141 18.97 2.92 -6.72
CA TRP A 141 20.36 2.61 -6.42
C TRP A 141 20.58 1.19 -5.86
N ASP A 142 19.55 0.58 -5.27
CA ASP A 142 19.65 -0.74 -4.64
C ASP A 142 19.33 -1.86 -5.63
N GLU A 143 19.95 -3.03 -5.44
CA GLU A 143 19.65 -4.25 -6.19
C GLU A 143 18.40 -4.98 -5.67
N ARG A 144 17.96 -4.66 -4.46
CA ARG A 144 16.75 -5.20 -3.84
C ARG A 144 15.51 -4.58 -4.45
N VAL A 145 15.23 -4.93 -5.70
CA VAL A 145 13.97 -4.61 -6.36
C VAL A 145 13.04 -5.80 -6.21
N TYR A 146 11.87 -5.56 -5.62
CA TYR A 146 10.86 -6.58 -5.39
C TYR A 146 9.90 -6.70 -6.57
N GLU A 147 9.56 -5.57 -7.19
CA GLU A 147 8.63 -5.50 -8.32
C GLU A 147 8.98 -4.26 -9.16
N HIS A 148 9.06 -4.38 -10.47
CA HIS A 148 9.23 -3.23 -11.35
C HIS A 148 8.62 -3.48 -12.72
N ARG A 149 8.16 -2.40 -13.36
CA ARG A 149 7.56 -2.43 -14.71
C ARG A 149 8.40 -1.65 -15.72
N CYS A 150 9.72 -1.67 -15.52
CA CYS A 150 10.70 -0.98 -16.37
C CYS A 150 10.56 -1.41 -17.85
N GLY A 151 10.46 -0.44 -18.76
CA GLY A 151 10.24 -0.67 -20.19
C GLY A 151 8.80 -0.98 -20.57
N GLU A 152 7.89 -1.11 -19.60
CA GLU A 152 6.47 -1.31 -19.87
C GLU A 152 5.70 0.01 -19.86
N ARG A 153 4.53 -0.01 -20.51
CA ARG A 153 3.58 1.09 -20.52
C ARG A 153 2.42 0.78 -19.58
N VAL A 154 2.27 1.58 -18.53
CA VAL A 154 1.24 1.44 -17.49
C VAL A 154 0.36 2.68 -17.52
N GLU A 155 -0.94 2.52 -17.72
CA GLU A 155 -1.90 3.65 -17.78
C GLU A 155 -1.50 4.75 -18.80
N GLY A 156 -0.89 4.33 -19.92
CA GLY A 156 -0.42 5.23 -20.97
C GLY A 156 0.97 5.84 -20.72
N VAL A 157 1.60 5.55 -19.57
CA VAL A 157 2.94 6.03 -19.18
C VAL A 157 3.98 4.93 -19.32
N GLU A 158 5.03 5.18 -20.10
CA GLU A 158 6.21 4.33 -20.20
C GLU A 158 7.15 4.57 -19.00
N ILE A 159 7.59 3.47 -18.38
CA ILE A 159 8.42 3.51 -17.16
C ILE A 159 9.87 3.29 -17.53
N VAL A 160 10.69 4.34 -17.39
CA VAL A 160 12.12 4.31 -17.68
C VAL A 160 12.89 4.12 -16.39
N CYS A 161 13.64 3.03 -16.29
CA CYS A 161 14.41 2.71 -15.09
C CYS A 161 15.89 2.97 -15.32
N VAL A 162 16.49 3.78 -14.45
CA VAL A 162 17.91 4.13 -14.55
C VAL A 162 18.61 3.74 -13.27
N ARG A 163 19.53 2.78 -13.36
CA ARG A 163 20.50 2.51 -12.30
C ARG A 163 21.71 3.43 -12.53
N PRO A 164 22.01 4.37 -11.62
CA PRO A 164 23.22 5.17 -11.73
C PRO A 164 24.44 4.24 -11.57
N ALA A 165 25.46 4.47 -12.39
CA ALA A 165 26.71 3.72 -12.30
C ALA A 165 27.29 3.88 -10.87
N PRO A 166 27.89 2.83 -10.28
CA PRO A 166 28.63 3.00 -9.04
C PRO A 166 29.74 4.01 -9.33
N THR A 167 29.68 5.17 -8.66
CA THR A 167 30.80 6.10 -8.67
C THR A 167 31.99 5.35 -8.07
N SER A 168 32.94 4.96 -8.92
CA SER A 168 34.23 4.44 -8.49
C SER A 168 34.93 5.55 -7.72
N SER A 169 34.84 5.52 -6.41
CA SER A 169 35.65 6.31 -5.49
C SER A 169 36.97 5.59 -5.22
#